data_AF-G8GER2-F1
#
_entry.id   AF-G8GER2-F1
#
_cell.length_a   1.000
_cell.length_b   1.000
_cell.length_c   1.000
_cell.angle_alpha   90.00
_cell.angle_beta   90.00
_cell.angle_gamma   90.00
#
_symmetry.space_group_name_H-M   'P 1'
#
loop_
_entity.id
_entity.type
_entity.pdbx_description
1 polymer ?
#
loop_
_entity_poly.entity_id
_entity_poly.type
_entity_poly.pdbx_seq_one_letter_code
_entity_poly.pdbx_strand_id
1 'polypeptide(L)'
;RQRLSQRLLCLFSVRVTDAPSSGDDEDGDDEAEDAAGAPYWTRPERMDKKLLAVPAANTVRFRCPAAGNPTPSITWLKNGKEFRGEHRIGGIKLRHQQWSLVME
;
A
#
# COMPACT_ATOMS: atom_id res chain seq x y z
N ARG A 1 9.31 -29.73 -2.91
CA ARG A 1 9.27 -28.74 -1.80
C ARG A 1 9.74 -27.40 -2.37
N GLN A 2 8.77 -26.63 -2.86
CA GLN A 2 8.96 -25.41 -3.64
C GLN A 2 9.13 -24.23 -2.69
N ARG A 3 10.14 -23.37 -2.89
CA ARG A 3 10.15 -21.97 -2.40
C ARG A 3 11.28 -21.13 -3.02
N LEU A 4 11.58 -21.33 -4.31
CA LEU A 4 12.47 -20.48 -5.11
C LEU A 4 11.70 -19.42 -5.94
N SER A 5 10.51 -18.99 -5.50
CA SER A 5 9.64 -18.05 -6.24
C SER A 5 9.34 -16.76 -5.46
N GLN A 6 10.32 -16.21 -4.75
CA GLN A 6 10.20 -14.88 -4.14
C GLN A 6 11.36 -13.94 -4.48
N ARG A 7 12.13 -14.26 -5.54
CA ARG A 7 13.35 -13.52 -5.89
C ARG A 7 13.18 -12.32 -6.84
N LEU A 8 11.98 -11.80 -7.11
CA LEU A 8 11.86 -10.70 -8.09
C LEU A 8 10.89 -9.56 -7.80
N LEU A 9 10.47 -9.31 -6.56
CA LEU A 9 9.54 -8.18 -6.28
C LEU A 9 9.86 -7.29 -5.07
N CYS A 10 11.03 -7.39 -4.45
CA CYS A 10 11.36 -6.51 -3.32
C CYS A 10 12.80 -6.00 -3.41
N LEU A 11 13.09 -5.11 -4.35
CA LEU A 11 14.23 -4.19 -4.18
C LEU A 11 13.83 -3.08 -3.20
N PHE A 12 13.77 -3.39 -1.91
CA PHE A 12 13.94 -2.39 -0.85
C PHE A 12 14.63 -3.10 0.32
N SER A 13 15.95 -2.90 0.44
CA SER A 13 16.74 -3.31 1.60
C SER A 13 16.98 -2.06 2.43
N VAL A 14 16.19 -1.86 3.49
CA VAL A 14 16.54 -0.90 4.55
C VAL A 14 17.52 -1.60 5.48
N ARG A 15 18.79 -1.19 5.47
CA ARG A 15 19.78 -1.57 6.47
C ARG A 15 19.87 -0.43 7.45
N VAL A 16 19.31 -0.61 8.65
CA VAL A 16 19.66 0.23 9.80
C VAL A 16 21.03 -0.26 10.26
N THR A 17 22.08 0.47 9.93
CA THR A 17 23.37 0.29 10.59
C THR A 17 23.23 0.85 11.99
N ASP A 18 23.06 -0.06 12.95
CA ASP A 18 23.29 0.22 14.36
C ASP A 18 24.71 0.77 14.51
N ALA A 19 24.83 2.03 14.92
CA ALA A 19 26.09 2.59 15.38
C ALA A 19 26.25 2.13 16.84
N PRO A 20 27.30 1.38 17.21
CA PRO A 20 27.50 1.01 18.59
C PRO A 20 28.07 2.23 19.32
N SER A 21 27.26 2.91 20.13
CA SER A 21 27.79 3.89 21.08
C SER A 21 26.99 3.89 22.38
N SER A 22 27.66 3.32 23.40
CA SER A 22 27.59 3.55 24.84
C SER A 22 26.27 4.00 25.46
N GLY A 23 25.76 3.15 26.36
CA GLY A 23 24.59 3.44 27.17
C GLY A 23 24.79 4.52 28.23
N ASP A 24 23.65 4.92 28.81
CA ASP A 24 23.44 5.31 30.19
C ASP A 24 21.93 5.14 30.46
N ASP A 25 21.60 4.60 31.65
CA ASP A 25 20.24 4.29 32.11
C ASP A 25 19.45 5.57 32.43
N GLU A 26 18.34 5.80 31.74
CA GLU A 26 17.25 6.68 32.19
C GLU A 26 15.92 5.98 31.85
N ASP A 27 15.21 5.52 32.90
CA ASP A 27 13.80 5.15 32.85
C ASP A 27 13.00 6.37 32.39
N GLY A 28 12.42 6.28 31.20
CA GLY A 28 11.56 7.30 30.62
C GLY A 28 10.55 6.60 29.73
N ASP A 29 9.37 6.34 30.29
CA ASP A 29 8.17 6.00 29.52
C ASP A 29 7.78 7.24 28.69
N ASP A 30 8.56 7.58 27.65
CA ASP A 30 8.26 8.64 26.71
C ASP A 30 7.13 8.16 25.76
N GLU A 31 5.92 8.07 26.31
CA GLU A 31 4.67 8.26 25.57
C GLU A 31 4.60 9.72 25.10
N ALA A 32 5.43 10.05 24.11
CA ALA A 32 5.32 11.25 23.32
C ALA A 32 4.99 10.84 21.88
N GLU A 33 3.73 10.48 21.65
CA GLU A 33 2.82 11.14 20.71
C GLU A 33 3.48 11.96 19.58
N ASP A 34 4.37 11.37 18.77
CA ASP A 34 4.60 11.88 17.42
C ASP A 34 3.42 11.42 16.59
N ALA A 35 2.39 12.25 16.54
CA ALA A 35 1.15 12.00 15.85
C ALA A 35 1.34 11.89 14.32
N ALA A 36 2.53 11.57 13.78
CA ALA A 36 2.73 11.21 12.39
C ALA A 36 2.73 9.68 12.20
N GLY A 37 1.55 9.06 12.36
CA GLY A 37 1.38 7.62 12.15
C GLY A 37 1.60 7.22 10.68
N ALA A 38 2.57 6.32 10.44
CA ALA A 38 2.79 5.70 9.15
C ALA A 38 1.49 5.09 8.57
N PRO A 39 1.33 5.06 7.23
CA PRO A 39 0.10 4.59 6.63
C PRO A 39 -0.14 3.11 6.92
N TYR A 40 -1.37 2.78 7.32
CA TYR A 40 -1.81 1.41 7.56
C TYR A 40 -3.14 1.13 6.87
N TRP A 41 -3.38 -0.13 6.51
CA TRP A 41 -4.64 -0.54 5.92
C TRP A 41 -5.71 -0.64 7.00
N THR A 42 -6.82 0.08 6.83
CA THR A 42 -7.94 0.05 7.79
C THR A 42 -8.87 -1.13 7.58
N ARG A 43 -8.81 -1.77 6.39
CA ARG A 43 -9.63 -2.93 6.02
C ARG A 43 -8.83 -3.96 5.20
N PRO A 44 -7.82 -4.63 5.79
CA PRO A 44 -6.99 -5.61 5.09
C PRO A 44 -7.80 -6.81 4.57
N GLU A 45 -8.87 -7.21 5.27
CA GLU A 45 -9.75 -8.32 4.90
C GLU A 45 -10.42 -8.13 3.53
N ARG A 46 -10.56 -6.87 3.09
CA ARG A 46 -11.13 -6.52 1.79
C ARG A 46 -10.11 -6.61 0.64
N MET A 47 -8.84 -6.87 0.96
CA MET A 47 -7.73 -6.94 0.02
C MET A 47 -7.16 -8.35 -0.13
N ASP A 48 -7.60 -9.31 0.68
CA ASP A 48 -7.12 -10.70 0.64
C ASP A 48 -7.34 -11.38 -0.72
N LYS A 49 -8.35 -10.94 -1.46
CA LYS A 49 -8.65 -11.44 -2.81
C LYS A 49 -7.68 -10.85 -3.84
N LYS A 50 -6.58 -11.58 -4.06
CA LYS A 50 -5.52 -11.23 -5.03
C LYS A 50 -5.93 -11.35 -6.50
N LEU A 51 -6.98 -12.13 -6.81
CA LEU A 51 -7.48 -12.34 -8.16
C LEU A 51 -8.96 -11.98 -8.27
N LEU A 52 -9.25 -10.93 -9.04
CA LEU A 52 -10.60 -10.52 -9.41
C LEU A 52 -10.86 -10.87 -10.88
N ALA A 53 -11.43 -12.05 -11.13
CA ALA A 53 -11.96 -12.42 -12.44
C ALA A 53 -13.41 -11.95 -12.54
N VAL A 54 -13.68 -11.09 -13.52
CA VAL A 54 -15.00 -10.50 -13.78
C VAL A 54 -15.23 -10.59 -15.29
N PRO A 55 -16.42 -11.04 -15.75
CA PRO A 55 -16.71 -11.12 -17.19
C PRO A 55 -16.60 -9.75 -17.86
N ALA A 56 -16.35 -9.75 -19.17
CA ALA A 56 -16.36 -8.52 -19.96
C ALA A 56 -17.73 -7.80 -19.84
N ALA A 57 -17.72 -6.48 -20.02
CA ALA A 57 -18.86 -5.58 -19.82
C ALA A 57 -19.36 -5.43 -18.36
N ASN A 58 -18.65 -5.96 -17.37
CA ASN A 58 -18.90 -5.69 -15.96
C ASN A 58 -17.83 -4.77 -15.37
N THR A 59 -18.23 -4.02 -14.35
CA THR A 59 -17.35 -3.11 -13.63
C THR A 59 -16.49 -3.85 -12.59
N VAL A 60 -15.19 -3.60 -12.61
CA VAL A 60 -14.25 -4.05 -11.56
C VAL A 60 -13.95 -2.89 -10.63
N ARG A 61 -13.94 -3.13 -9.33
CA ARG A 61 -13.58 -2.13 -8.33
C ARG A 61 -12.58 -2.69 -7.33
N PHE A 62 -11.39 -2.12 -7.32
CA PHE A 62 -10.38 -2.36 -6.30
C PHE A 62 -10.50 -1.33 -5.18
N ARG A 63 -10.25 -1.73 -3.93
CA ARG A 63 -10.34 -0.86 -2.75
C ARG A 63 -9.16 -1.11 -1.83
N CYS A 64 -8.46 -0.05 -1.46
CA CYS A 64 -7.32 -0.10 -0.53
C CYS A 64 -7.40 1.01 0.52
N PRO A 65 -8.43 1.04 1.39
CA PRO A 65 -8.57 2.09 2.39
C PRO A 65 -7.39 2.08 3.36
N ALA A 66 -6.71 3.21 3.43
CA ALA A 66 -5.62 3.46 4.37
C ALA A 66 -5.95 4.66 5.26
N ALA A 67 -5.36 4.65 6.45
CA ALA A 67 -5.31 5.79 7.35
C ALA A 67 -3.86 6.01 7.76
N GLY A 68 -3.58 7.19 8.29
CA GLY A 68 -2.25 7.65 8.67
C GLY A 68 -2.32 9.14 8.92
N ASN A 69 -1.30 9.67 9.57
CA ASN A 69 -1.15 11.10 9.80
C ASN A 69 0.26 11.51 9.33
N PRO A 70 0.42 12.45 8.38
CA PRO A 70 -0.64 13.07 7.59
C PRO A 70 -1.41 12.05 6.74
N THR A 71 -2.62 12.42 6.31
CA THR A 71 -3.49 11.54 5.50
C THR A 71 -2.74 11.05 4.26
N PRO A 72 -2.62 9.72 4.04
CA PRO A 72 -1.85 9.20 2.93
C PRO A 72 -2.50 9.50 1.57
N SER A 73 -1.69 9.41 0.51
CA SER A 73 -2.17 9.45 -0.88
C SER A 73 -2.20 8.04 -1.49
N ILE A 74 -3.03 7.85 -2.52
CA ILE A 74 -3.16 6.57 -3.23
C ILE A 74 -2.84 6.74 -4.71
N THR A 75 -2.00 5.83 -5.22
CA THR A 75 -1.63 5.73 -6.64
C THR A 75 -1.86 4.31 -7.12
N TRP A 76 -2.39 4.17 -8.33
CA TRP A 76 -2.66 2.87 -8.94
C TRP A 76 -1.68 2.57 -10.05
N LEU A 77 -1.21 1.33 -10.11
CA LEU A 77 -0.18 0.87 -11.03
C LEU A 77 -0.73 -0.29 -11.86
N LYS A 78 -0.43 -0.32 -13.16
CA LYS A 78 -0.65 -1.44 -14.06
C LYS A 78 0.69 -1.88 -14.61
N ASN A 79 1.08 -3.13 -14.34
CA ASN A 79 2.37 -3.69 -14.77
C ASN A 79 3.57 -2.80 -14.36
N GLY A 80 3.52 -2.23 -13.16
CA GLY A 80 4.58 -1.36 -12.62
C GLY A 80 4.58 0.08 -13.14
N LYS A 81 3.68 0.45 -14.06
CA LYS A 81 3.53 1.82 -14.58
C LYS A 81 2.28 2.48 -14.02
N GLU A 82 2.34 3.80 -13.86
CA GLU A 82 1.20 4.56 -13.35
C GLU A 82 -0.03 4.38 -14.24
N PHE A 83 -1.16 4.03 -13.63
CA PHE A 83 -2.39 3.73 -14.34
C PHE A 83 -3.35 4.90 -14.24
N ARG A 84 -3.36 5.72 -15.29
CA ARG A 84 -4.21 6.91 -15.45
C ARG A 84 -5.32 6.69 -16.48
N GLY A 85 -6.33 7.57 -16.47
CA GLY A 85 -7.54 7.56 -17.32
C GLY A 85 -7.33 7.07 -18.75
N GLU A 86 -6.26 7.52 -19.39
CA GLU A 86 -5.93 7.29 -20.79
C GLU A 86 -5.50 5.86 -21.14
N HIS A 87 -5.14 5.04 -20.15
CA HIS A 87 -4.53 3.72 -20.36
C HIS A 87 -5.54 2.59 -20.65
N ARG A 88 -6.83 2.87 -20.83
CA ARG A 88 -7.88 1.85 -21.06
C ARG A 88 -9.03 2.37 -21.92
N ILE A 89 -9.36 1.62 -22.97
CA ILE A 89 -10.59 1.77 -23.76
C ILE A 89 -11.75 1.30 -22.86
N GLY A 90 -12.65 2.22 -22.48
CA GLY A 90 -13.65 2.02 -21.40
C GLY A 90 -13.41 2.90 -20.16
N GLY A 91 -12.24 3.53 -20.07
CA GLY A 91 -11.90 4.48 -19.02
C GLY A 91 -11.60 3.84 -17.67
N ILE A 92 -11.02 4.65 -16.77
CA ILE A 92 -10.86 4.33 -15.36
C ILE A 92 -11.28 5.51 -14.50
N LYS A 93 -11.88 5.24 -13.35
CA LYS A 93 -12.28 6.26 -12.37
C LYS A 93 -11.48 6.07 -11.09
N LEU A 94 -10.60 7.02 -10.79
CA LEU A 94 -9.85 7.09 -9.53
C LEU A 94 -10.68 7.85 -8.50
N ARG A 95 -10.99 7.21 -7.37
CA ARG A 95 -11.70 7.83 -6.26
C ARG A 95 -10.78 7.88 -5.05
N HIS A 96 -9.95 8.92 -4.97
CA HIS A 96 -8.95 9.09 -3.91
C HIS A 96 -9.59 9.09 -2.51
N GLN A 97 -10.69 9.83 -2.31
CA GLN A 97 -11.43 9.86 -1.03
C GLN A 97 -12.04 8.51 -0.63
N GLN A 98 -12.39 7.67 -1.61
CA GLN A 98 -12.97 6.33 -1.37
C GLN A 98 -11.93 5.21 -1.44
N TRP A 99 -10.66 5.57 -1.63
CA TRP A 99 -9.56 4.63 -1.75
C TRP A 99 -9.80 3.54 -2.79
N SER A 100 -10.40 3.90 -3.94
CA SER A 100 -10.85 2.92 -4.94
C SER A 100 -10.50 3.28 -6.38
N LEU A 101 -10.14 2.25 -7.14
CA LEU A 101 -10.02 2.28 -8.60
C LEU A 101 -11.20 1.50 -9.18
N VAL A 102 -11.94 2.14 -10.08
CA VAL A 102 -13.05 1.53 -10.81
C VAL A 102 -12.71 1.45 -12.29
N MET A 103 -12.91 0.28 -12.87
CA MET A 103 -12.75 0.01 -14.30
C MET A 103 -14.08 -0.44 -14.87
N GLU A 104 -14.54 0.23 -15.92
CA GLU A 104 -15.73 -0.12 -16.69
C GLU A 104 -15.37 -0.88 -17.97
#